data_AF-A0A815AKQ7-F1
#
_entry.id   AF-A0A815AKQ7-F1
#
_cell.length_a   1.000
_cell.length_b   1.000
_cell.length_c   1.000
_cell.angle_alpha   90.00
_cell.angle_beta   90.00
_cell.angle_gamma   90.00
#
_symmetry.space_group_name_H-M   'P 1'
#
loop_
_entity.id
_entity.type
_entity.pdbx_description
1 polymer ?
#
loop_
_entity_poly.entity_id
_entity_poly.type
_entity_poly.pdbx_seq_one_letter_code
_entity_poly.pdbx_strand_id
1 'polypeptide(L)'
;MSADSNSGNKSFWPVKTALKEKIIVLYDALLSGDQPWLDNGHYWDDFFLLKVNSKYLLEELERTYIDKPAVLKPQLNTVFDQCLIFVNSTHRIRQLNAYYTICVLIYAISRVNQRTGFGYPALDFLCGSEGVDNKFETLIESVNHTFLIDESFSGSTLLKNAAFDVILTCCTTMLNINENMLMDYMMANVNLFDSITQLLIRFPASHGYDVCLLLALLLQYHKYDTSNTYIIRFSVFDDEVALTSLAQVIGSSLNEYNKAYDIERTANESSSWWNSLTTFNYV
;
A
#
# COMPACT_ATOMS: atom_id res chain seq x y z
N MET A 1 65.99 -38.81 -4.82
CA MET A 1 64.95 -38.86 -5.87
C MET A 1 63.61 -38.68 -5.20
N SER A 2 62.84 -37.65 -5.63
CA SER A 2 61.40 -37.37 -5.43
C SER A 2 60.88 -37.34 -3.97
N ALA A 3 60.39 -36.24 -3.36
CA ALA A 3 59.52 -35.12 -3.76
C ALA A 3 58.13 -35.53 -4.28
N ASP A 4 57.09 -35.21 -3.49
CA ASP A 4 55.83 -34.52 -3.85
C ASP A 4 54.72 -34.88 -2.82
N SER A 5 54.37 -34.03 -1.86
CA SER A 5 53.40 -32.92 -1.92
C SER A 5 52.04 -33.29 -2.54
N ASN A 6 51.03 -33.51 -1.69
CA ASN A 6 49.63 -33.40 -2.13
C ASN A 6 48.89 -32.40 -1.23
N SER A 7 49.16 -31.12 -1.51
CA SER A 7 48.36 -29.98 -1.13
C SER A 7 47.47 -29.60 -2.31
N GLY A 8 46.14 -29.62 -2.15
CA GLY A 8 45.28 -28.96 -3.15
C GLY A 8 43.86 -29.51 -3.25
N ASN A 9 42.95 -28.95 -2.45
CA ASN A 9 41.83 -28.16 -2.99
C ASN A 9 40.99 -27.61 -1.84
N LYS A 10 41.48 -26.55 -1.19
CA LYS A 10 40.60 -25.57 -0.57
C LYS A 10 40.27 -24.58 -1.68
N SER A 11 39.03 -24.60 -2.16
CA SER A 11 38.52 -23.59 -3.08
C SER A 11 38.75 -22.21 -2.48
N PHE A 12 39.68 -21.45 -3.07
CA PHE A 12 40.13 -20.12 -2.64
C PHE A 12 39.24 -18.99 -3.19
N TRP A 13 38.04 -19.30 -3.66
CA TRP A 13 37.11 -18.27 -4.06
C TRP A 13 36.31 -17.83 -2.83
N PRO A 14 36.40 -16.57 -2.38
CA PRO A 14 35.44 -16.07 -1.42
C PRO A 14 34.06 -16.28 -2.03
N VAL A 15 33.16 -16.90 -1.28
CA VAL A 15 31.73 -16.91 -1.60
C VAL A 15 31.39 -15.45 -1.91
N LYS A 16 31.10 -15.13 -3.16
CA LYS A 16 30.69 -13.78 -3.54
C LYS A 16 29.45 -13.48 -2.73
N THR A 17 29.59 -12.70 -1.66
CA THR A 17 28.47 -12.18 -0.91
C THR A 17 27.59 -11.49 -1.93
N ALA A 18 26.37 -12.00 -2.12
CA ALA A 18 25.46 -11.45 -3.12
C ALA A 18 25.36 -9.94 -2.88
N LEU A 19 25.50 -9.16 -3.96
CA LEU A 19 25.50 -7.70 -3.88
C LEU A 19 24.10 -7.28 -3.41
N LYS A 20 23.97 -6.88 -2.13
CA LYS A 20 22.70 -6.40 -1.57
C LYS A 20 22.33 -5.09 -2.26
N GLU A 21 21.05 -4.94 -2.61
CA GLU A 21 20.52 -3.68 -3.12
C GLU A 21 20.76 -2.55 -2.10
N LYS A 22 21.11 -1.34 -2.58
CA LYS A 22 21.39 -0.20 -1.68
C LYS A 22 20.23 0.08 -0.73
N ILE A 23 18.99 -0.01 -1.21
CA ILE A 23 17.79 0.24 -0.39
C ILE A 23 17.65 -0.75 0.77
N ILE A 24 18.01 -2.02 0.57
CA ILE A 24 18.01 -3.04 1.63
C ILE A 24 19.00 -2.68 2.73
N VAL A 25 20.18 -2.18 2.37
CA VAL A 25 21.19 -1.74 3.36
C VAL A 25 20.67 -0.55 4.20
N LEU A 26 19.93 0.38 3.57
CA LEU A 26 19.31 1.49 4.29
C LEU A 26 18.22 1.02 5.25
N TYR A 27 17.39 0.06 4.83
CA TYR A 27 16.39 -0.57 5.71
C TYR A 27 17.05 -1.28 6.90
N ASP A 28 18.09 -2.07 6.66
CA ASP A 28 18.81 -2.81 7.71
C ASP A 28 19.36 -1.86 8.79
N ALA A 29 19.99 -0.75 8.37
CA ALA A 29 20.49 0.27 9.28
C ALA A 29 19.37 0.91 10.10
N LEU A 30 18.30 1.35 9.42
CA LEU A 30 17.15 2.00 10.04
C LEU A 30 16.44 1.11 11.07
N LEU A 31 16.19 -0.15 10.71
CA LEU A 31 15.44 -1.10 11.53
C LEU A 31 16.30 -1.68 12.67
N SER A 32 17.62 -1.61 12.57
CA SER A 32 18.54 -1.95 13.66
C SER A 32 18.58 -0.91 14.78
N GLY A 33 18.03 0.29 14.53
CA GLY A 33 18.04 1.42 15.47
C GLY A 33 19.15 2.44 15.21
N ASP A 34 19.97 2.25 14.18
CA ASP A 34 20.95 3.25 13.77
C ASP A 34 20.24 4.51 13.27
N GLN A 35 20.88 5.67 13.41
CA GLN A 35 20.32 6.95 12.95
C GLN A 35 21.22 7.55 11.84
N PRO A 36 21.34 6.88 10.68
CA PRO A 36 22.30 7.25 9.63
C PRO A 36 22.06 8.64 9.02
N TRP A 37 20.88 9.22 9.21
CA TRP A 37 20.55 10.58 8.78
C TRP A 37 21.16 11.67 9.66
N LEU A 38 21.62 11.36 10.88
CA LEU A 38 22.30 12.36 11.73
C LEU A 38 23.67 12.75 11.15
N ASP A 39 24.34 11.78 10.53
CA ASP A 39 25.69 11.97 9.96
C ASP A 39 25.67 12.28 8.45
N ASN A 40 24.51 12.13 7.79
CA ASN A 40 24.36 12.35 6.36
C ASN A 40 23.11 13.18 6.03
N GLY A 41 23.32 14.46 5.74
CA GLY A 41 22.25 15.41 5.37
C GLY A 41 21.48 15.05 4.09
N HIS A 42 22.03 14.20 3.22
CA HIS A 42 21.38 13.73 2.00
C HIS A 42 20.72 12.34 2.15
N TYR A 43 20.66 11.81 3.36
CA TYR A 43 20.15 10.45 3.59
C TYR A 43 18.74 10.25 3.01
N TRP A 44 17.81 11.15 3.32
CA TRP A 44 16.42 11.01 2.87
C TRP A 44 16.24 11.26 1.38
N ASP A 45 17.04 12.17 0.81
CA ASP A 45 17.10 12.38 -0.62
C ASP A 45 17.47 11.10 -1.37
N ASP A 46 18.51 10.41 -0.90
CA ASP A 46 18.96 9.13 -1.44
C ASP A 46 17.95 8.02 -1.20
N PHE A 47 17.39 7.94 0.01
CA PHE A 47 16.42 6.93 0.40
C PHE A 47 15.20 6.94 -0.52
N PHE A 48 14.57 8.10 -0.72
CA PHE A 48 13.36 8.20 -1.55
C PHE A 48 13.65 8.20 -3.06
N LEU A 49 14.91 8.32 -3.50
CA LEU A 49 15.27 8.10 -4.90
C LEU A 49 15.28 6.61 -5.27
N LEU A 50 15.50 5.73 -4.31
CA LEU A 50 15.59 4.29 -4.55
C LEU A 50 14.22 3.65 -4.56
N LYS A 51 13.99 2.74 -5.52
CA LYS A 51 12.75 1.97 -5.62
C LYS A 51 12.50 1.19 -4.33
N VAL A 52 11.29 1.31 -3.79
CA VAL A 52 10.86 0.58 -2.60
C VAL A 52 10.89 -0.94 -2.86
N ASN A 53 11.55 -1.67 -1.97
CA ASN A 53 11.46 -3.13 -1.93
C ASN A 53 10.41 -3.53 -0.89
N SER A 54 9.13 -3.45 -1.28
CA SER A 54 7.99 -3.59 -0.37
C SER A 54 7.96 -4.94 0.35
N LYS A 55 8.39 -6.01 -0.34
CA LYS A 55 8.44 -7.35 0.24
C LYS A 55 9.45 -7.42 1.38
N TYR A 56 10.69 -7.00 1.13
CA TYR A 56 11.74 -7.02 2.15
C TYR A 56 11.37 -6.12 3.34
N LEU A 57 10.93 -4.89 3.05
CA LEU A 57 10.56 -3.93 4.08
C LEU A 57 9.42 -4.48 4.95
N LEU A 58 8.38 -5.06 4.34
CA LEU A 58 7.27 -5.68 5.07
C LEU A 58 7.75 -6.80 6.00
N GLU A 59 8.48 -7.77 5.46
CA GLU A 59 8.98 -8.93 6.23
C GLU A 59 9.86 -8.49 7.40
N GLU A 60 10.74 -7.53 7.16
CA GLU A 60 11.68 -7.03 8.18
C GLU A 60 10.99 -6.17 9.25
N LEU A 61 9.98 -5.37 8.86
CA LEU A 61 9.15 -4.62 9.80
C LEU A 61 8.36 -5.55 10.70
N GLU A 62 7.67 -6.55 10.14
CA GLU A 62 6.87 -7.49 10.93
C GLU A 62 7.75 -8.23 11.96
N ARG A 63 8.94 -8.66 11.53
CA ARG A 63 9.93 -9.30 12.39
C ARG A 63 10.42 -8.37 13.51
N THR A 64 10.89 -7.18 13.14
CA THR A 64 11.48 -6.24 14.09
C THR A 64 10.44 -5.69 15.07
N TYR A 65 9.19 -5.53 14.65
CA TYR A 65 8.09 -5.10 15.51
C TYR A 65 7.87 -6.07 16.66
N ILE A 66 7.93 -7.38 16.38
CA ILE A 66 7.76 -8.44 17.38
C ILE A 66 9.00 -8.53 18.27
N ASP A 67 10.19 -8.47 17.67
CA ASP A 67 11.46 -8.72 18.37
C ASP A 67 11.91 -7.52 19.23
N LYS A 68 11.80 -6.29 18.71
CA LYS A 68 12.39 -5.07 19.28
C LYS A 68 11.50 -3.82 19.09
N PRO A 69 10.25 -3.81 19.58
CA PRO A 69 9.30 -2.71 19.34
C PRO A 69 9.80 -1.35 19.86
N ALA A 70 10.51 -1.32 21.00
CA ALA A 70 11.04 -0.10 21.59
C ALA A 70 12.13 0.57 20.73
N VAL A 71 12.91 -0.23 19.98
CA VAL A 71 13.93 0.29 19.04
C VAL A 71 13.24 0.78 17.77
N LEU A 72 12.23 0.04 17.31
CA LEU A 72 11.55 0.32 16.05
C LEU A 72 10.67 1.58 16.10
N LYS A 73 9.94 1.83 17.20
CA LYS A 73 9.00 2.95 17.31
C LYS A 73 9.59 4.32 16.90
N PRO A 74 10.70 4.81 17.47
CA PRO A 74 11.25 6.13 17.10
C PRO A 74 11.75 6.18 15.65
N GLN A 75 12.23 5.05 15.13
CA GLN A 75 12.68 4.94 13.75
C GLN A 75 11.49 5.10 12.79
N LEU A 76 10.37 4.43 13.06
CA LEU A 76 9.17 4.56 12.25
C LEU A 76 8.52 5.92 12.32
N ASN A 77 8.48 6.55 13.49
CA ASN A 77 7.98 7.92 13.60
C ASN A 77 8.77 8.85 12.68
N THR A 78 10.10 8.72 12.67
CA THR A 78 10.96 9.51 11.78
C THR A 78 10.72 9.20 10.31
N VAL A 79 10.67 7.92 9.92
CA VAL A 79 10.41 7.54 8.52
C VAL A 79 9.05 8.05 8.06
N PHE A 80 8.02 7.91 8.89
CA PHE A 80 6.68 8.36 8.55
C PHE A 80 6.63 9.88 8.33
N ASP A 81 7.27 10.65 9.22
CA ASP A 81 7.38 12.10 9.07
C ASP A 81 8.11 12.49 7.79
N GLN A 82 9.17 11.77 7.44
CA GLN A 82 9.90 12.00 6.19
C GLN A 82 9.04 11.61 4.98
N CYS A 83 8.28 10.52 5.05
CA CYS A 83 7.35 10.19 3.98
C CYS A 83 6.34 11.32 3.74
N LEU A 84 5.79 11.94 4.80
CA LEU A 84 4.87 13.08 4.68
C LEU A 84 5.51 14.32 4.02
N ILE A 85 6.80 14.53 4.23
CA ILE A 85 7.56 15.56 3.52
C ILE A 85 7.70 15.19 2.03
N PHE A 86 8.09 13.95 1.73
CA PHE A 86 8.41 13.54 0.37
C PHE A 86 7.19 13.21 -0.51
N VAL A 87 6.00 12.92 0.06
CA VAL A 87 4.74 12.87 -0.72
C VAL A 87 4.36 14.24 -1.28
N ASN A 88 4.91 15.33 -0.73
CA ASN A 88 4.77 16.68 -1.26
C ASN A 88 5.98 17.13 -2.11
N SER A 89 6.88 16.20 -2.43
CA SER A 89 8.06 16.51 -3.25
C SER A 89 7.67 16.84 -4.68
N THR A 90 8.37 17.82 -5.26
CA THR A 90 8.35 18.08 -6.71
C THR A 90 8.95 16.93 -7.51
N HIS A 91 9.80 16.10 -6.89
CA HIS A 91 10.44 14.97 -7.53
C HIS A 91 9.55 13.71 -7.46
N ARG A 92 9.01 13.33 -8.60
CA ARG A 92 7.95 12.32 -8.74
C ARG A 92 8.33 10.93 -8.28
N ILE A 93 9.58 10.51 -8.50
CA ILE A 93 10.07 9.21 -7.99
C ILE A 93 10.09 9.21 -6.47
N ARG A 94 10.44 10.34 -5.84
CA ARG A 94 10.48 10.44 -4.38
C ARG A 94 9.08 10.44 -3.79
N GLN A 95 8.17 11.19 -4.42
CA GLN A 95 6.75 11.18 -4.09
C GLN A 95 6.16 9.76 -4.18
N LEU A 96 6.43 9.05 -5.29
CA LEU A 96 5.96 7.68 -5.50
C LEU A 96 6.51 6.71 -4.45
N ASN A 97 7.81 6.75 -4.19
CA ASN A 97 8.44 5.89 -3.19
C ASN A 97 7.99 6.23 -1.76
N ALA A 98 7.67 7.50 -1.48
CA ALA A 98 7.10 7.90 -0.20
C ALA A 98 5.70 7.29 0.00
N TYR A 99 4.82 7.33 -1.01
CA TYR A 99 3.52 6.64 -0.95
C TYR A 99 3.67 5.14 -0.73
N TYR A 100 4.52 4.46 -1.51
CA TYR A 100 4.73 3.03 -1.32
C TYR A 100 5.32 2.69 0.06
N THR A 101 6.20 3.52 0.59
CA THR A 101 6.75 3.33 1.94
C THR A 101 5.65 3.48 3.00
N ILE A 102 4.80 4.53 2.91
CA ILE A 102 3.64 4.72 3.79
C ILE A 102 2.72 3.50 3.74
N CYS A 103 2.38 3.02 2.54
CA CYS A 103 1.51 1.86 2.35
C CYS A 103 2.05 0.63 3.10
N VAL A 104 3.35 0.34 2.95
CA VAL A 104 3.99 -0.80 3.62
C VAL A 104 4.02 -0.61 5.14
N LEU A 105 4.31 0.60 5.63
CA LEU A 105 4.33 0.91 7.06
C LEU A 105 2.95 0.69 7.70
N ILE A 106 1.90 1.27 7.13
CA ILE A 106 0.53 1.15 7.65
C ILE A 106 0.09 -0.33 7.63
N TYR A 107 0.33 -1.02 6.51
CA TYR A 107 -0.05 -2.42 6.37
C TYR A 107 0.67 -3.33 7.38
N ALA A 108 2.00 -3.21 7.50
CA ALA A 108 2.81 -4.04 8.39
C ALA A 108 2.37 -3.89 9.85
N ILE A 109 2.24 -2.64 10.34
CA ILE A 109 1.95 -2.35 11.74
C ILE A 109 0.53 -2.78 12.10
N SER A 110 -0.46 -2.48 11.25
CA SER A 110 -1.85 -2.90 11.47
C SER A 110 -1.98 -4.43 11.48
N ARG A 111 -1.30 -5.12 10.56
CA ARG A 111 -1.33 -6.58 10.46
C ARG A 111 -0.70 -7.27 11.65
N VAL A 112 0.45 -6.79 12.14
CA VAL A 112 1.09 -7.36 13.33
C VAL A 112 0.25 -7.10 14.58
N ASN A 113 -0.32 -5.90 14.72
CA ASN A 113 -1.20 -5.59 15.84
C ASN A 113 -2.43 -6.50 15.91
N GLN A 114 -3.06 -6.78 14.76
CA GLN A 114 -4.19 -7.72 14.71
C GLN A 114 -3.81 -9.15 15.08
N ARG A 115 -2.63 -9.60 14.68
CA ARG A 115 -2.16 -10.98 14.94
C ARG A 115 -1.74 -11.19 16.39
N THR A 116 -1.13 -10.17 16.98
CA THR A 116 -0.47 -10.31 18.28
C THR A 116 -1.30 -9.79 19.43
N GLY A 117 -2.23 -8.88 19.17
CA GLY A 117 -3.00 -8.20 20.22
C GLY A 117 -2.12 -7.36 21.16
N PHE A 118 -0.85 -7.11 20.83
CA PHE A 118 0.01 -6.24 21.63
C PHE A 118 -0.60 -4.84 21.64
N GLY A 119 -0.90 -4.34 22.84
CA GLY A 119 -1.77 -3.19 23.09
C GLY A 119 -1.22 -1.81 22.73
N TYR A 120 -0.38 -1.68 21.70
CA TYR A 120 -0.06 -0.38 21.13
C TYR A 120 -1.06 -0.06 20.01
N PRO A 121 -1.82 1.04 20.10
CA PRO A 121 -2.58 1.52 18.95
C PRO A 121 -1.63 1.66 17.76
N ALA A 122 -1.94 1.03 16.62
CA ALA A 122 -1.09 1.03 15.41
C ALA A 122 -0.62 2.44 15.04
N LEU A 123 -1.52 3.40 15.24
CA LEU A 123 -1.31 4.82 15.01
C LEU A 123 -0.32 5.47 15.97
N ASP A 124 -0.40 5.21 17.28
CA ASP A 124 0.60 5.72 18.23
C ASP A 124 1.98 5.15 17.91
N PHE A 125 2.06 3.89 17.47
CA PHE A 125 3.33 3.29 17.07
C PHE A 125 3.92 3.97 15.83
N LEU A 126 3.09 4.27 14.83
CA LEU A 126 3.54 4.84 13.56
C LEU A 126 3.81 6.34 13.64
N CYS A 127 2.92 7.09 14.29
CA CYS A 127 2.92 8.55 14.32
C CYS A 127 3.55 9.14 15.59
N GLY A 128 3.72 8.35 16.65
CA GLY A 128 4.12 8.83 17.96
C GLY A 128 2.94 9.35 18.77
N SER A 129 3.24 9.86 19.97
CA SER A 129 2.21 10.26 20.94
C SER A 129 1.53 11.60 20.64
N GLU A 130 2.05 12.38 19.68
CA GLU A 130 1.56 13.73 19.38
C GLU A 130 1.44 13.96 17.87
N GLY A 131 0.46 14.78 17.48
CA GLY A 131 0.32 15.26 16.10
C GLY A 131 -0.23 14.24 15.10
N VAL A 132 -0.87 13.15 15.55
CA VAL A 132 -1.49 12.15 14.66
C VAL A 132 -2.49 12.80 13.70
N ASP A 133 -3.35 13.68 14.22
CA ASP A 133 -4.37 14.40 13.46
C ASP A 133 -3.72 15.20 12.31
N ASN A 134 -2.74 16.07 12.61
CA ASN A 134 -2.02 16.88 11.62
C ASN A 134 -1.30 16.02 10.56
N LYS A 135 -0.75 14.87 10.97
CA LYS A 135 -0.04 13.96 10.07
C LYS A 135 -1.00 13.31 9.08
N PHE A 136 -2.18 12.89 9.53
CA PHE A 136 -3.21 12.33 8.66
C PHE A 136 -3.89 13.40 7.80
N GLU A 137 -4.09 14.60 8.33
CA GLU A 137 -4.54 15.76 7.54
C GLU A 137 -3.57 16.02 6.39
N THR A 138 -2.27 16.12 6.68
CA THR A 138 -1.21 16.30 5.66
C THR A 138 -1.22 15.17 4.63
N LEU A 139 -1.37 13.92 5.07
CA LEU A 139 -1.42 12.75 4.17
C LEU A 139 -2.62 12.84 3.22
N ILE A 140 -3.81 13.10 3.76
CA ILE A 140 -5.06 13.12 2.99
C ILE A 140 -5.08 14.33 2.05
N GLU A 141 -4.55 15.49 2.46
CA GLU A 141 -4.32 16.65 1.58
C GLU A 141 -3.38 16.31 0.43
N SER A 142 -2.28 15.62 0.72
CA SER A 142 -1.30 15.21 -0.31
C SER A 142 -1.93 14.27 -1.34
N VAL A 143 -2.75 13.32 -0.88
CA VAL A 143 -3.52 12.41 -1.74
C VAL A 143 -4.55 13.19 -2.55
N ASN A 144 -5.30 14.08 -1.91
CA ASN A 144 -6.30 14.92 -2.57
C ASN A 144 -5.66 15.72 -3.71
N HIS A 145 -4.54 16.38 -3.44
CA HIS A 145 -3.77 17.08 -4.45
C HIS A 145 -3.31 16.14 -5.57
N THR A 146 -2.81 14.94 -5.23
CA THR A 146 -2.35 13.93 -6.19
C THR A 146 -3.45 13.46 -7.14
N PHE A 147 -4.67 13.26 -6.64
CA PHE A 147 -5.84 12.92 -7.45
C PHE A 147 -6.20 14.01 -8.46
N LEU A 148 -5.99 15.27 -8.10
CA LEU A 148 -6.29 16.43 -8.94
C LEU A 148 -5.17 16.80 -9.94
N ILE A 149 -4.02 16.10 -9.90
CA ILE A 149 -2.92 16.36 -10.84
C ILE A 149 -3.35 16.09 -12.28
N ASP A 150 -3.03 17.03 -13.16
CA ASP A 150 -3.30 16.93 -14.58
C ASP A 150 -2.51 15.78 -15.26
N GLU A 151 -3.16 15.11 -16.21
CA GLU A 151 -2.61 13.92 -16.86
C GLU A 151 -1.58 14.21 -17.95
N SER A 152 -1.47 15.47 -18.38
CA SER A 152 -0.41 15.90 -19.31
C SER A 152 1.00 15.57 -18.80
N PHE A 153 1.13 15.25 -17.51
CA PHE A 153 2.38 14.83 -16.90
C PHE A 153 2.61 13.30 -16.97
N SER A 154 3.76 12.91 -17.52
CA SER A 154 4.22 11.51 -17.58
C SER A 154 4.34 10.88 -16.18
N GLY A 155 3.67 9.74 -15.95
CA GLY A 155 3.70 9.02 -14.68
C GLY A 155 2.64 9.45 -13.65
N SER A 156 1.71 10.33 -14.03
CA SER A 156 0.58 10.75 -13.18
C SER A 156 -0.31 9.56 -12.76
N THR A 157 -0.58 8.60 -13.65
CA THR A 157 -1.35 7.38 -13.35
C THR A 157 -0.69 6.55 -12.24
N LEU A 158 0.64 6.36 -12.29
CA LEU A 158 1.36 5.58 -11.27
C LEU A 158 1.28 6.25 -9.89
N LEU A 159 1.33 7.58 -9.85
CA LEU A 159 1.19 8.33 -8.61
C LEU A 159 -0.23 8.25 -8.04
N LYS A 160 -1.26 8.36 -8.89
CA LYS A 160 -2.65 8.16 -8.48
C LYS A 160 -2.87 6.75 -7.93
N ASN A 161 -2.31 5.73 -8.58
CA ASN A 161 -2.37 4.35 -8.10
C ASN A 161 -1.71 4.21 -6.72
N ALA A 162 -0.51 4.75 -6.53
CA ALA A 162 0.16 4.70 -5.23
C ALA A 162 -0.60 5.47 -4.13
N ALA A 163 -1.25 6.58 -4.48
CA ALA A 163 -2.13 7.31 -3.56
C ALA A 163 -3.39 6.50 -3.20
N PHE A 164 -4.00 5.82 -4.18
CA PHE A 164 -5.09 4.87 -3.92
C PHE A 164 -4.64 3.71 -3.03
N ASP A 165 -3.48 3.11 -3.30
CA ASP A 165 -2.92 2.03 -2.48
C ASP A 165 -2.83 2.44 -1.01
N VAL A 166 -2.37 3.66 -0.72
CA VAL A 166 -2.31 4.19 0.65
C VAL A 166 -3.70 4.34 1.27
N ILE A 167 -4.62 5.03 0.61
CA ILE A 167 -5.95 5.29 1.19
C ILE A 167 -6.76 4.01 1.33
N LEU A 168 -6.76 3.14 0.32
CA LEU A 168 -7.43 1.85 0.40
C LEU A 168 -6.80 0.97 1.50
N THR A 169 -5.48 1.00 1.67
CA THR A 169 -4.83 0.33 2.81
C THR A 169 -5.36 0.90 4.12
N CYS A 170 -5.42 2.22 4.29
CA CYS A 170 -6.02 2.84 5.48
C CYS A 170 -7.44 2.34 5.74
N CYS A 171 -8.30 2.30 4.70
CA CYS A 171 -9.69 1.90 4.84
C CYS A 171 -9.88 0.40 5.14
N THR A 172 -8.95 -0.44 4.71
CA THR A 172 -9.11 -1.91 4.72
C THR A 172 -8.25 -2.62 5.78
N THR A 173 -7.60 -1.88 6.68
CA THR A 173 -6.78 -2.52 7.70
C THR A 173 -7.59 -3.47 8.58
N MET A 174 -8.80 -3.11 9.02
CA MET A 174 -9.67 -3.98 9.84
C MET A 174 -10.77 -4.65 9.03
N LEU A 175 -11.19 -5.84 9.46
CA LEU A 175 -12.34 -6.56 8.88
C LEU A 175 -13.65 -5.80 9.11
N ASN A 176 -13.84 -5.28 10.32
CA ASN A 176 -14.96 -4.39 10.62
C ASN A 176 -14.51 -2.94 10.39
N ILE A 177 -15.08 -2.31 9.35
CA ILE A 177 -14.74 -0.94 8.97
C ILE A 177 -15.01 0.08 10.10
N ASN A 178 -16.00 -0.18 10.95
CA ASN A 178 -16.36 0.71 12.06
C ASN A 178 -15.40 0.59 13.26
N GLU A 179 -14.56 -0.44 13.30
CA GLU A 179 -13.50 -0.61 14.31
C GLU A 179 -12.13 -0.10 13.80
N ASN A 180 -12.09 0.37 12.56
CA ASN A 180 -10.86 0.84 11.94
C ASN A 180 -10.60 2.30 12.34
N MET A 181 -9.71 2.51 13.31
CA MET A 181 -9.33 3.86 13.76
C MET A 181 -8.80 4.75 12.61
N LEU A 182 -8.18 4.17 11.58
CA LEU A 182 -7.74 4.94 10.41
C LEU A 182 -8.93 5.53 9.64
N MET A 183 -10.09 4.87 9.66
CA MET A 183 -11.31 5.43 9.07
C MET A 183 -11.80 6.66 9.82
N ASP A 184 -11.66 6.72 11.15
CA ASP A 184 -12.01 7.92 11.92
C ASP A 184 -11.24 9.15 11.38
N TYR A 185 -9.95 8.97 11.12
CA TYR A 185 -9.09 9.99 10.49
C TYR A 185 -9.46 10.29 9.05
N MET A 186 -9.80 9.28 8.23
CA MET A 186 -10.26 9.51 6.86
C MET A 186 -11.56 10.32 6.79
N MET A 187 -12.43 10.16 7.78
CA MET A 187 -13.74 10.81 7.84
C MET A 187 -13.67 12.21 8.46
N ALA A 188 -12.75 12.45 9.39
CA ALA A 188 -12.58 13.73 10.08
C ALA A 188 -11.78 14.78 9.28
N ASN A 189 -10.87 14.34 8.41
CA ASN A 189 -10.00 15.21 7.62
C ASN A 189 -10.63 15.60 6.27
N VAL A 190 -9.81 16.12 5.34
CA VAL A 190 -10.22 16.59 4.01
C VAL A 190 -11.13 15.59 3.29
N ASN A 191 -12.30 16.08 2.91
CA ASN A 191 -13.29 15.30 2.20
C ASN A 191 -12.85 15.04 0.75
N LEU A 192 -12.61 13.77 0.39
CA LEU A 192 -12.09 13.38 -0.92
C LEU A 192 -13.17 13.26 -2.01
N PHE A 193 -14.46 13.46 -1.68
CA PHE A 193 -15.60 13.16 -2.56
C PHE A 193 -15.50 13.87 -3.91
N ASP A 194 -15.12 15.15 -3.95
CA ASP A 194 -14.99 15.90 -5.20
C ASP A 194 -13.87 15.35 -6.08
N SER A 195 -12.70 15.07 -5.48
CA SER A 195 -11.53 14.59 -6.21
C SER A 195 -11.74 13.19 -6.76
N ILE A 196 -12.34 12.28 -5.99
CA ILE A 196 -12.65 10.93 -6.49
C ILE A 196 -13.74 10.97 -7.57
N THR A 197 -14.71 11.89 -7.45
CA THR A 197 -15.73 12.11 -8.48
C THR A 197 -15.11 12.61 -9.79
N GLN A 198 -14.19 13.58 -9.71
CA GLN A 198 -13.46 14.06 -10.88
C GLN A 198 -12.62 12.95 -11.53
N LEU A 199 -11.97 12.09 -10.73
CA LEU A 199 -11.26 10.93 -11.25
C LEU A 199 -12.19 9.95 -11.97
N LEU A 200 -13.39 9.70 -11.44
CA LEU A 200 -14.38 8.84 -12.07
C LEU A 200 -14.87 9.38 -13.41
N ILE A 201 -15.10 10.70 -13.50
CA ILE A 201 -15.52 11.35 -14.74
C ILE A 201 -14.39 11.30 -15.78
N ARG A 202 -13.17 11.67 -15.39
CA ARG A 202 -12.06 11.84 -16.33
C ARG A 202 -11.42 10.52 -16.73
N PHE A 203 -11.32 9.56 -15.80
CA PHE A 203 -10.54 8.33 -15.96
C PHE A 203 -11.29 7.06 -15.50
N PRO A 204 -12.53 6.82 -15.99
CA PRO A 204 -13.32 5.67 -15.56
C PRO A 204 -12.63 4.32 -15.84
N ALA A 205 -11.88 4.22 -16.95
CA ALA A 205 -11.18 2.98 -17.31
C ALA A 205 -9.94 2.70 -16.46
N SER A 206 -9.19 3.73 -16.06
CA SER A 206 -7.90 3.57 -15.37
C SER A 206 -8.04 3.55 -13.84
N HIS A 207 -8.95 4.36 -13.30
CA HIS A 207 -9.10 4.56 -11.85
C HIS A 207 -10.53 4.35 -11.35
N GLY A 208 -11.49 4.09 -12.26
CA GLY A 208 -12.90 3.98 -11.87
C GLY A 208 -13.15 2.87 -10.86
N TYR A 209 -12.49 1.72 -11.00
CA TYR A 209 -12.64 0.61 -10.05
C TYR A 209 -12.22 1.02 -8.63
N ASP A 210 -11.04 1.65 -8.50
CA ASP A 210 -10.52 2.09 -7.20
C ASP A 210 -11.40 3.19 -6.59
N VAL A 211 -11.94 4.10 -7.41
CA VAL A 211 -12.92 5.10 -6.96
C VAL A 211 -14.18 4.42 -6.42
N CYS A 212 -14.75 3.46 -7.17
CA CYS A 212 -15.93 2.73 -6.74
C CYS A 212 -15.70 1.98 -5.42
N LEU A 213 -14.55 1.32 -5.28
CA LEU A 213 -14.18 0.61 -4.06
C LEU A 213 -14.03 1.56 -2.87
N LEU A 214 -13.29 2.67 -3.06
CA LEU A 214 -13.10 3.67 -2.02
C LEU A 214 -14.44 4.30 -1.59
N LEU A 215 -15.28 4.69 -2.55
CA LEU A 215 -16.59 5.26 -2.29
C LEU A 215 -17.48 4.27 -1.53
N ALA A 216 -17.48 2.99 -1.92
CA ALA A 216 -18.24 1.95 -1.22
C ALA A 216 -17.80 1.79 0.24
N LEU A 217 -16.49 1.82 0.51
CA LEU A 217 -15.94 1.76 1.87
C LEU A 217 -16.35 2.99 2.69
N LEU A 218 -16.19 4.19 2.14
CA LEU A 218 -16.54 5.44 2.83
C LEU A 218 -18.04 5.54 3.15
N LEU A 219 -18.90 5.07 2.25
CA LEU A 219 -20.36 5.00 2.47
C LEU A 219 -20.75 3.92 3.50
N GLN A 220 -19.94 2.88 3.68
CA GLN A 220 -20.24 1.78 4.58
C GLN A 220 -19.85 2.08 6.03
N TYR A 221 -18.88 2.96 6.26
CA TYR A 221 -18.46 3.39 7.58
C TYR A 221 -19.58 4.15 8.31
N HIS A 222 -19.93 3.70 9.51
CA HIS A 222 -21.04 4.20 10.30
C HIS A 222 -22.31 4.44 9.45
N LYS A 223 -22.64 3.51 8.55
CA LYS A 223 -23.70 3.68 7.53
C LYS A 223 -25.07 4.15 8.05
N TYR A 224 -25.40 3.79 9.29
CA TYR A 224 -26.67 4.14 9.93
C TYR A 224 -26.59 5.42 10.78
N ASP A 225 -25.40 5.98 10.93
CA ASP A 225 -25.19 7.29 11.54
C ASP A 225 -25.42 8.38 10.48
N THR A 226 -26.31 9.31 10.80
CA THR A 226 -26.61 10.48 9.97
C THR A 226 -25.44 11.46 9.86
N SER A 227 -24.35 11.28 10.62
CA SER A 227 -23.16 12.13 10.57
C SER A 227 -22.21 11.84 9.41
N ASN A 228 -22.36 10.71 8.70
CA ASN A 228 -21.48 10.36 7.60
C ASN A 228 -21.64 11.33 6.41
N THR A 229 -20.66 12.23 6.25
CA THR A 229 -20.63 13.24 5.19
C THR A 229 -20.67 12.65 3.78
N TYR A 230 -20.07 11.48 3.54
CA TYR A 230 -20.09 10.84 2.22
C TYR A 230 -21.49 10.33 1.85
N ILE A 231 -22.25 9.80 2.83
CA ILE A 231 -23.67 9.42 2.61
C ILE A 231 -24.49 10.66 2.26
N ILE A 232 -24.34 11.74 3.03
CA ILE A 232 -25.07 12.99 2.79
C ILE A 232 -24.76 13.51 1.38
N ARG A 233 -23.48 13.64 1.03
CA ARG A 233 -23.04 14.13 -0.28
C ARG A 233 -23.52 13.25 -1.42
N PHE A 234 -23.44 11.92 -1.27
CA PHE A 234 -23.92 10.98 -2.28
C PHE A 234 -25.45 11.02 -2.43
N SER A 235 -26.20 11.27 -1.36
CA SER A 235 -27.68 11.30 -1.42
C SER A 235 -28.25 12.47 -2.21
N VAL A 236 -27.51 13.58 -2.31
CA VAL A 236 -27.88 14.78 -3.08
C VAL A 236 -27.10 14.87 -4.40
N PHE A 237 -26.36 13.82 -4.75
CA PHE A 237 -25.48 13.80 -5.91
C PHE A 237 -26.28 13.65 -7.20
N ASP A 238 -26.22 14.67 -8.06
CA ASP A 238 -27.02 14.78 -9.29
C ASP A 238 -26.18 14.97 -10.57
N ASP A 239 -24.86 14.77 -10.51
CA ASP A 239 -23.98 14.81 -11.68
C ASP A 239 -24.22 13.58 -12.58
N GLU A 240 -25.02 13.76 -13.63
CA GLU A 240 -25.37 12.70 -14.59
C GLU A 240 -24.15 12.06 -15.27
N VAL A 241 -23.09 12.83 -15.50
CA VAL A 241 -21.87 12.33 -16.16
C VAL A 241 -21.14 11.38 -15.21
N ALA A 242 -20.95 11.80 -13.96
CA ALA A 242 -20.33 10.95 -12.95
C ALA A 242 -21.15 9.69 -12.66
N LEU A 243 -22.47 9.81 -12.55
CA LEU A 243 -23.37 8.66 -12.35
C LEU A 243 -23.32 7.68 -13.52
N THR A 244 -23.23 8.19 -14.75
CA THR A 244 -23.05 7.35 -15.94
C THR A 244 -21.71 6.63 -15.92
N SER A 245 -20.62 7.33 -15.59
CA SER A 245 -19.29 6.72 -15.42
C SER A 245 -19.29 5.65 -14.32
N LEU A 246 -19.95 5.91 -13.18
CA LEU A 246 -20.12 4.93 -12.10
C LEU A 246 -20.79 3.65 -12.62
N ALA A 247 -21.92 3.79 -13.32
CA ALA A 247 -22.65 2.67 -13.88
C ALA A 247 -21.84 1.88 -14.91
N GLN A 248 -21.06 2.57 -15.75
CA GLN A 248 -20.16 1.95 -16.72
C GLN A 248 -19.06 1.13 -16.05
N VAL A 249 -18.43 1.66 -15.00
CA VAL A 249 -17.38 0.95 -14.25
C VAL A 249 -17.95 -0.29 -13.56
N ILE A 250 -19.09 -0.16 -12.88
CA ILE A 250 -19.76 -1.29 -12.23
C ILE A 250 -20.14 -2.36 -13.28
N GLY A 251 -20.76 -1.95 -14.39
CA GLY A 251 -21.14 -2.87 -15.46
C GLY A 251 -19.95 -3.59 -16.08
N SER A 252 -18.85 -2.87 -16.32
CA SER A 252 -17.60 -3.45 -16.85
C SER A 252 -17.00 -4.46 -15.87
N SER A 253 -16.98 -4.12 -14.58
CA SER A 253 -16.43 -4.99 -13.52
C SER A 253 -17.25 -6.28 -13.38
N LEU A 254 -18.58 -6.17 -13.34
CA LEU A 254 -19.49 -7.34 -13.29
C LEU A 254 -19.32 -8.23 -14.53
N ASN A 255 -19.16 -7.64 -15.71
CA ASN A 255 -18.91 -8.38 -16.94
C ASN A 255 -17.56 -9.13 -16.90
N GLU A 256 -16.52 -8.53 -16.34
CA GLU A 256 -15.23 -9.19 -16.13
C GLU A 256 -15.35 -10.36 -15.15
N TYR A 257 -16.05 -10.19 -14.03
CA TYR A 257 -16.31 -11.29 -13.09
C TYR A 257 -17.10 -12.44 -13.73
N ASN A 258 -18.13 -12.14 -14.50
CA ASN A 258 -18.91 -13.16 -15.22
C ASN A 258 -18.04 -13.93 -16.23
N LYS A 259 -17.18 -13.22 -16.99
CA LYS A 259 -16.23 -13.86 -17.92
C LYS A 259 -15.22 -14.74 -17.20
N ALA A 260 -14.66 -14.27 -16.09
CA ALA A 260 -13.72 -15.05 -15.28
C ALA A 260 -14.37 -16.33 -14.74
N TYR A 261 -15.61 -16.22 -14.25
CA TYR A 261 -16.40 -17.35 -13.79
C TYR A 261 -16.69 -18.36 -14.92
N ASP A 262 -17.06 -17.89 -16.11
CA ASP A 262 -17.29 -18.78 -17.27
C ASP A 262 -16.02 -19.52 -17.70
N ILE A 263 -14.87 -18.85 -17.66
CA ILE A 263 -13.56 -19.47 -17.94
C ILE A 263 -13.25 -20.55 -16.89
N GLU A 264 -13.45 -20.27 -15.60
CA GLU A 264 -13.21 -21.23 -14.53
C GLU A 264 -14.15 -22.44 -14.61
N ARG A 265 -15.44 -22.19 -14.90
CA ARG A 265 -16.45 -23.23 -15.09
C ARG A 265 -16.09 -24.14 -16.27
N THR A 266 -15.77 -23.56 -17.42
CA THR A 266 -15.37 -24.33 -18.62
C THR A 266 -14.06 -25.08 -18.42
N ALA A 267 -13.09 -24.50 -17.69
CA ALA A 267 -11.86 -25.19 -17.31
C ALA A 267 -12.13 -26.41 -16.42
N ASN A 268 -13.03 -26.31 -15.43
CA ASN A 268 -13.42 -27.41 -14.54
C ASN A 268 -14.25 -28.50 -15.23
N GLU A 269 -15.13 -28.12 -16.17
CA GLU A 269 -15.80 -29.09 -17.05
C GLU A 269 -14.79 -29.79 -17.96
N SER A 270 -13.79 -29.05 -18.45
CA SER A 270 -12.70 -29.55 -19.28
C SER A 270 -11.61 -30.34 -18.50
N SER A 271 -11.58 -30.34 -17.17
CA SER A 271 -10.72 -31.25 -16.41
C SER A 271 -11.48 -32.52 -16.01
N SER A 272 -12.79 -32.40 -15.82
CA SER A 272 -13.68 -33.51 -15.45
C SER A 272 -13.88 -34.54 -16.58
N TRP A 273 -13.93 -34.13 -17.86
CA TRP A 273 -14.00 -35.09 -18.98
C TRP A 273 -12.70 -35.89 -19.18
N TRP A 274 -11.52 -35.28 -19.00
CA TRP A 274 -10.24 -36.02 -19.08
C TRP A 274 -10.09 -37.03 -17.94
N ASN A 275 -10.51 -36.68 -16.72
CA ASN A 275 -10.52 -37.61 -15.58
C ASN A 275 -11.52 -38.77 -15.77
N SER A 276 -12.60 -38.54 -16.52
CA SER A 276 -13.56 -39.59 -16.87
C SER A 276 -13.01 -40.54 -17.95
N LEU A 277 -12.16 -40.06 -18.86
CA LEU A 277 -11.52 -40.89 -19.90
C LEU A 277 -10.35 -41.73 -19.38
N THR A 278 -9.58 -41.26 -18.39
CA THR A 278 -8.51 -42.06 -17.76
C THR A 278 -9.05 -43.19 -16.89
N THR A 279 -10.29 -43.07 -16.40
CA THR A 279 -10.98 -44.13 -15.64
C THR A 279 -11.51 -45.24 -16.56
N PHE A 280 -11.75 -44.97 -17.84
CA PHE A 280 -12.22 -45.96 -18.83
C PHE A 280 -11.11 -46.81 -19.48
N ASN A 281 -9.82 -46.50 -19.23
CA ASN A 281 -8.68 -47.27 -19.76
C ASN A 281 -8.09 -48.30 -18.77
N TYR A 282 -8.82 -48.65 -17.71
CA TYR A 282 -8.49 -49.72 -16.76
C TYR A 282 -9.58 -50.80 -16.69
N VAL A 283 -10.02 -51.31 -17.84
CA VAL A 283 -10.76 -52.58 -18.00
C VAL A 283 -10.14 -53.36 -19.14
#